data_AF-A0A6P1HHX7-F1
#
_entry.id   AF-A0A6P1HHX7-F1
#
_cell.length_a   1.000
_cell.length_b   1.000
_cell.length_c   1.000
_cell.angle_alpha   90.00
_cell.angle_beta   90.00
_cell.angle_gamma   90.00
#
_symmetry.space_group_name_H-M   'P 1'
#
loop_
_entity.id
_entity.type
_entity.pdbx_description
1 polymer ?
#
loop_
_entity_poly.entity_id
_entity_poly.type
_entity_poly.pdbx_seq_one_letter_code
_entity_poly.pdbx_strand_id
1 'polypeptide(L)'
;MTLWGFLFGLLLESEKVIALTLGNFNLNWLLAPAMILLVFIFIPRTYVLHWFGVEDPFYIWMFLVPDTHMVLSILAGVLLVRSLSPSE
;
A
#
# COMPACT_ATOMS: atom_id res chain seq x y z
N MET A 1 5.70 0.36 -11.76
CA MET A 1 4.97 1.59 -11.37
C MET A 1 4.54 1.57 -9.91
N THR A 2 4.36 0.38 -9.34
CA THR A 2 4.02 0.12 -7.94
C THR A 2 4.85 0.89 -6.91
N LEU A 3 6.19 0.82 -7.03
CA LEU A 3 7.10 1.51 -6.12
C LEU A 3 6.89 3.03 -6.14
N TRP A 4 6.70 3.61 -7.33
CA TRP A 4 6.48 5.05 -7.48
C TRP A 4 5.17 5.50 -6.86
N GLY A 5 4.08 4.76 -7.07
CA GLY A 5 2.79 5.04 -6.43
C GLY A 5 2.89 4.94 -4.90
N PHE A 6 3.59 3.92 -4.40
CA PHE A 6 3.83 3.76 -2.97
C PHE A 6 4.64 4.91 -2.36
N LEU A 7 5.75 5.28 -2.99
CA LEU A 7 6.57 6.42 -2.56
C LEU A 7 5.79 7.74 -2.61
N PHE A 8 4.94 7.90 -3.62
CA PHE A 8 4.04 9.06 -3.70
C PHE A 8 3.06 9.09 -2.53
N GLY A 9 2.49 7.95 -2.14
CA GLY A 9 1.67 7.83 -0.93
C GLY A 9 2.43 8.20 0.36
N LEU A 10 3.70 7.82 0.46
CA LEU A 10 4.56 8.27 1.56
C LEU A 10 4.75 9.79 1.56
N LEU A 11 5.01 10.37 0.39
CA LEU A 11 5.21 11.81 0.21
C LEU A 11 3.96 12.62 0.55
N LEU A 12 2.75 12.09 0.29
CA LEU A 12 1.51 12.76 0.67
C LEU A 12 1.36 12.94 2.18
N GLU A 13 1.99 12.08 2.99
CA GLU A 13 2.01 12.19 4.45
C GLU A 13 3.38 12.70 4.94
N SER A 14 4.01 13.62 4.18
CA SER A 14 5.39 14.08 4.41
C SER A 14 5.65 14.61 5.82
N GLU A 15 4.70 15.33 6.41
CA GLU A 15 4.84 15.87 7.78
C GLU A 15 5.02 14.74 8.81
N LYS A 16 4.23 13.68 8.65
CA LYS A 16 4.31 12.49 9.50
C LYS A 16 5.56 11.69 9.20
N VAL A 17 5.97 11.57 7.93
CA VAL A 17 7.25 10.94 7.58
C VAL A 17 8.42 11.66 8.26
N ILE A 18 8.43 12.99 8.29
CA ILE A 18 9.45 13.78 9.00
C ILE A 18 9.36 13.55 10.52
N ALA A 19 8.15 13.50 11.10
CA ALA A 19 8.00 13.20 12.52
C ALA A 19 8.50 11.80 12.89
N LEU A 20 8.29 10.81 12.02
CA LEU A 20 8.81 9.45 12.17
C LEU A 20 10.34 9.43 12.13
N THR A 21 10.99 10.15 11.21
CA THR A 21 12.46 10.21 11.17
C THR A 21 13.06 10.93 12.38
N LEU A 22 12.30 11.80 13.04
CA LEU A 22 12.66 12.46 14.31
C LEU A 22 12.40 11.58 15.54
N GLY A 23 11.89 10.36 15.38
CA GLY A 23 11.72 9.40 16.47
C GLY A 23 10.32 9.37 17.11
N ASN A 24 9.35 10.12 16.57
CA ASN A 24 7.98 10.12 17.10
C ASN A 24 7.14 8.99 16.49
N PHE A 25 7.30 7.79 17.04
CA PHE A 25 6.62 6.58 16.59
C PHE A 25 5.43 6.22 17.50
N ASN A 26 4.29 5.91 16.90
CA ASN A 26 3.16 5.29 17.58
C ASN A 26 2.54 4.23 16.65
N LEU A 27 2.53 2.99 17.11
CA LEU A 27 2.11 1.85 16.30
C LEU A 27 0.62 1.59 16.53
N ASN A 28 -0.18 1.75 15.46
CA ASN A 28 -1.62 1.56 15.49
C ASN A 28 -2.03 0.28 14.74
N TRP A 29 -3.24 -0.21 15.00
CA TRP A 29 -3.89 -1.32 14.34
C TRP A 29 -3.94 -1.20 12.82
N LEU A 30 -3.86 0.03 12.26
CA LEU A 30 -3.76 0.26 10.82
C LEU A 30 -2.54 -0.41 10.17
N LEU A 31 -1.54 -0.84 10.96
CA LEU A 31 -0.38 -1.55 10.44
C LEU A 31 -0.77 -2.88 9.81
N ALA A 32 -1.74 -3.59 10.39
CA ALA A 32 -2.20 -4.88 9.88
C ALA A 32 -2.78 -4.77 8.44
N PRO A 33 -3.78 -3.91 8.15
CA PRO A 33 -4.26 -3.74 6.78
C PRO A 33 -3.20 -3.13 5.86
N ALA A 34 -2.32 -2.25 6.34
CA ALA A 34 -1.22 -1.71 5.54
C ALA A 34 -0.27 -2.81 5.06
N MET A 35 0.14 -3.72 5.96
CA MET A 35 1.04 -4.83 5.64
C MET A 35 0.39 -5.84 4.70
N ILE A 36 -0.88 -6.18 4.93
CA ILE A 36 -1.63 -7.07 4.03
C ILE A 36 -1.65 -6.47 2.62
N LEU A 37 -2.03 -5.19 2.51
CA LEU A 37 -2.12 -4.51 1.23
C LEU A 37 -0.76 -4.41 0.53
N LEU A 38 0.31 -4.14 1.29
CA LEU A 38 1.67 -4.09 0.77
C LEU A 38 2.10 -5.45 0.20
N VAL A 39 1.82 -6.55 0.90
CA VAL A 39 2.10 -7.90 0.37
C VAL A 39 1.40 -8.10 -0.97
N PHE A 40 0.10 -7.83 -1.07
CA PHE A 40 -0.66 -8.06 -2.31
C PHE A 40 -0.19 -7.20 -3.49
N ILE A 41 0.15 -5.93 -3.23
CA ILE A 41 0.54 -4.98 -4.28
C ILE A 41 1.88 -5.35 -4.91
N PHE A 42 2.81 -5.90 -4.13
CA PHE A 42 4.14 -6.28 -4.61
C PHE A 42 4.18 -7.65 -5.30
N ILE A 43 3.07 -8.39 -5.34
CA ILE A 43 2.99 -9.63 -6.12
C ILE A 43 2.98 -9.27 -7.62
N PRO A 44 3.91 -9.80 -8.42
CA PRO A 44 3.90 -9.57 -9.86
C PRO A 44 2.61 -10.10 -10.50
N ARG A 45 2.03 -9.31 -11.41
CA ARG A 45 0.76 -9.63 -12.11
C ARG A 45 0.75 -11.01 -12.77
N THR A 46 1.91 -11.50 -13.24
CA THR A 46 2.06 -12.83 -13.83
C THR A 46 1.78 -13.95 -12.82
N TYR A 47 2.23 -13.81 -11.58
CA TYR A 47 1.94 -14.79 -10.52
C TYR A 47 0.49 -14.72 -10.07
N VAL A 48 -0.09 -13.51 -10.01
CA VAL A 48 -1.52 -13.34 -9.72
C VAL A 48 -2.36 -14.08 -10.78
N LEU A 49 -2.11 -13.84 -12.07
CA LEU A 49 -2.80 -14.56 -13.15
C LEU A 49 -2.55 -16.08 -13.13
N HIS A 50 -1.38 -16.52 -12.70
CA HIS A 50 -1.09 -17.95 -12.61
C HIS A 50 -1.85 -18.63 -11.47
N TRP A 51 -1.94 -17.99 -10.30
CA TRP A 51 -2.57 -18.57 -9.12
C TRP A 51 -4.10 -18.57 -9.20
N PHE A 52 -4.66 -17.53 -9.82
CA PHE A 52 -6.08 -17.23 -9.82
C PHE A 52 -6.74 -17.47 -11.20
N GLY A 53 -5.96 -17.46 -12.28
CA GLY A 53 -6.53 -17.58 -13.63
C GLY A 53 -7.32 -16.33 -14.05
N VAL A 54 -8.11 -16.47 -15.12
CA VAL A 54 -8.82 -15.35 -15.78
C VAL A 54 -10.32 -15.32 -15.43
N GLU A 55 -10.88 -16.40 -14.88
CA GLU A 55 -12.30 -16.43 -14.47
C GLU A 55 -12.52 -15.95 -13.04
N ASP A 56 -11.46 -15.48 -12.39
CA ASP A 56 -11.45 -15.22 -10.98
C ASP A 56 -12.09 -13.87 -10.59
N PRO A 57 -12.54 -13.75 -9.33
CA PRO A 57 -13.46 -12.70 -8.89
C PRO A 57 -12.91 -11.28 -8.98
N PHE A 58 -13.82 -10.31 -9.09
CA PHE A 58 -13.59 -8.87 -9.32
C PHE A 58 -12.47 -8.24 -8.47
N TYR A 59 -12.25 -8.70 -7.25
CA TYR A 59 -11.24 -8.14 -6.35
C TYR A 59 -9.80 -8.45 -6.79
N ILE A 60 -9.55 -9.55 -7.51
CA ILE A 60 -8.21 -9.87 -8.03
C ILE A 60 -7.86 -8.96 -9.22
N TRP A 61 -8.86 -8.59 -10.01
CA TRP A 61 -8.71 -7.68 -11.15
C TRP A 61 -8.21 -6.29 -10.77
N MET A 62 -8.49 -5.85 -9.54
CA MET A 62 -8.00 -4.59 -8.98
C MET A 62 -6.47 -4.50 -8.97
N PHE A 63 -5.79 -5.64 -8.85
CA PHE A 63 -4.32 -5.72 -8.85
C PHE A 63 -3.73 -5.89 -10.25
N LEU A 64 -4.56 -6.21 -11.25
CA LEU A 64 -4.16 -6.43 -12.64
C LEU A 64 -4.27 -5.15 -13.46
N VAL A 65 -5.35 -4.38 -13.24
CA VAL A 65 -5.60 -3.11 -13.93
C VAL A 65 -4.61 -2.05 -13.42
N PRO A 66 -3.84 -1.38 -14.32
CA PRO A 66 -2.79 -0.45 -13.92
C PRO A 66 -3.26 0.71 -13.02
N ASP A 67 -4.42 1.29 -13.32
CA ASP A 67 -4.93 2.48 -12.62
C ASP A 67 -5.33 2.16 -11.19
N THR A 68 -6.09 1.07 -10.99
CA THR A 68 -6.48 0.62 -9.65
C THR A 68 -5.27 0.16 -8.85
N HIS A 69 -4.33 -0.54 -9.46
CA HIS A 69 -3.09 -0.96 -8.80
C HIS A 69 -2.25 0.24 -8.36
N MET A 70 -2.23 1.33 -9.13
CA MET A 70 -1.59 2.59 -8.76
C MET A 70 -2.26 3.24 -7.55
N VAL A 71 -3.61 3.33 -7.54
CA VAL A 71 -4.35 3.88 -6.39
C VAL A 71 -4.10 3.05 -5.14
N LEU A 72 -4.15 1.72 -5.24
CA LEU A 72 -3.84 0.81 -4.13
C LEU A 72 -2.40 1.00 -3.64
N SER A 73 -1.45 1.21 -4.56
CA SER A 73 -0.04 1.50 -4.21
C SER A 73 0.09 2.79 -3.39
N ILE A 74 -0.58 3.86 -3.81
CA ILE A 74 -0.61 5.13 -3.07
C ILE A 74 -1.25 4.92 -1.70
N LEU A 75 -2.40 4.23 -1.65
CA LEU A 75 -3.10 3.94 -0.42
C LEU A 75 -2.23 3.14 0.57
N ALA A 76 -1.48 2.15 0.08
CA ALA A 76 -0.57 1.38 0.92
C ALA A 76 0.55 2.24 1.53
N GLY A 77 1.08 3.21 0.78
CA GLY A 77 2.05 4.18 1.29
C GLY A 77 1.44 5.04 2.40
N VAL A 78 0.27 5.61 2.15
CA VAL A 78 -0.45 6.44 3.13
C VAL A 78 -0.79 5.66 4.39
N LEU A 79 -1.34 4.45 4.26
CA LEU A 79 -1.71 3.60 5.38
C LEU A 79 -0.48 3.20 6.20
N LEU A 80 0.65 2.92 5.56
CA LEU A 80 1.89 2.60 6.26
C LEU A 80 2.34 3.77 7.13
N VAL A 81 2.40 4.99 6.58
CA VAL A 81 2.80 6.17 7.36
C VAL A 81 1.84 6.40 8.52
N ARG A 82 0.53 6.36 8.26
CA ARG A 82 -0.51 6.55 9.28
C ARG A 82 -0.49 5.48 10.38
N SER A 83 -0.06 4.27 10.05
CA SER A 83 0.03 3.18 11.02
C SER A 83 1.19 3.33 12.00
N LEU A 84 2.20 4.12 11.65
CA LEU A 84 3.41 4.34 12.42
C LEU A 84 3.43 5.71 13.10
N SER A 85 2.60 6.64 12.63
CA SER A 85 2.46 7.99 13.18
C SER A 85 1.39 8.03 14.28
N PRO A 86 1.53 8.92 15.27
CA PRO A 86 0.45 9.23 16.20
C PRO A 86 -0.84 9.57 15.45
N SER A 87 -1.96 8.98 15.87
CA SER A 87 -3.28 9.47 15.49
C SER A 87 -3.50 10.80 16.20
N GLU A 88 -3.52 11.90 15.44
CA GLU A 88 -4.20 13.13 15.89
C GLU A 88 -5.70 12.88 16.04
#